data_AF-A0A7K8R4E5-F1
#
_entry.id   AF-A0A7K8R4E5-F1
#
_cell.length_a   1.000
_cell.length_b   1.000
_cell.length_c   1.000
_cell.angle_alpha   90.00
_cell.angle_beta   90.00
_cell.angle_gamma   90.00
#
_symmetry.space_group_name_H-M   'P 1'
#
loop_
_entity.id
_entity.type
_entity.pdbx_description
1 polymer ?
#
loop_
_entity_poly.entity_id
_entity_poly.type
_entity_poly.pdbx_seq_one_letter_code
_entity_poly.pdbx_strand_id
1 'polypeptide(L)'
;LILIGGFVQLLAGFLAFRKYDHLGGAAFLTFSSLWSSYGATRIISAAFPSLQNTTLPSGNSSQLPGTAQLSTSQSAGFTAGSVAFLVLNAFLVILASSFNVVLLCVTLAMELLGICFLLFTLENLPWPLETVVLSIFSTICFYGATASLANCMFGKDLLLMGPPLFTARSSRKDTPEPPPCVCPRSQCTSGLRAIAELLNAGAVCGVPTDTVYALAASCKHPQAIEKVYRIKDRPQEKPICIFISNLDQLRAAAPPISPLLWEFMENVYPGGIGCIIQKGEWLKKLG
;
A
#
# COMPACT_ATOMS: atom_id res chain seq x y z
N LEU A 1 16.50 23.31 -1.01
CA LEU A 1 16.03 22.23 -0.10
C LEU A 1 14.58 21.83 -0.36
N ILE A 2 13.63 22.78 -0.40
CA ILE A 2 12.19 22.51 -0.59
C ILE A 2 11.89 21.70 -1.88
N LEU A 3 12.47 22.09 -3.01
CA LEU A 3 12.34 21.36 -4.29
C LEU A 3 12.89 19.94 -4.25
N ILE A 4 13.97 19.71 -3.50
CA ILE A 4 14.57 18.38 -3.33
C ILE A 4 13.61 17.48 -2.54
N GLY A 5 13.00 18.01 -1.48
CA GLY A 5 11.96 17.31 -0.72
C GLY A 5 10.73 16.98 -1.57
N GLY A 6 10.26 17.93 -2.38
CA GLY A 6 9.17 17.72 -3.33
C GLY A 6 9.47 16.62 -4.35
N PHE A 7 10.68 16.62 -4.93
CA PHE A 7 11.09 15.60 -5.89
C PHE A 7 11.19 14.19 -5.26
N VAL A 8 11.73 14.09 -4.04
CA VAL A 8 11.80 12.81 -3.31
C VAL A 8 10.40 12.27 -3.01
N GLN A 9 9.46 13.13 -2.61
CA GLN A 9 8.06 12.74 -2.41
C GLN A 9 7.37 12.32 -3.72
N LEU A 10 7.71 12.94 -4.85
CA LEU A 10 7.21 12.54 -6.17
C LEU A 10 7.57 11.09 -6.47
N LEU A 11 8.86 10.76 -6.29
CA LEU A 11 9.39 9.43 -6.55
C LEU A 11 8.78 8.39 -5.60
N ALA A 12 8.62 8.74 -4.32
CA ALA A 12 7.94 7.90 -3.35
C ALA A 12 6.48 7.60 -3.75
N GLY A 13 5.76 8.59 -4.27
CA GLY A 13 4.38 8.43 -4.77
C GLY A 13 4.30 7.43 -5.92
N PHE A 14 5.15 7.56 -6.94
CA PHE A 14 5.19 6.59 -8.05
C PHE A 14 5.55 5.17 -7.61
N LEU A 15 6.46 5.03 -6.65
CA LEU A 15 6.84 3.73 -6.09
C LEU A 15 5.70 3.09 -5.28
N ALA A 16 4.85 3.89 -4.62
CA ALA A 16 3.68 3.40 -3.90
C ALA A 16 2.61 2.83 -4.84
N PHE A 17 2.37 3.46 -6.01
CA PHE A 17 1.49 2.90 -7.04
C PHE A 17 1.95 1.53 -7.54
N ARG A 18 3.27 1.32 -7.65
CA ARG A 18 3.84 0.02 -8.03
C ARG A 18 3.59 -1.07 -6.98
N LYS A 19 3.32 -0.70 -5.73
CA LYS A 19 2.96 -1.61 -4.63
C LYS A 19 1.45 -1.75 -4.43
N TYR A 20 0.62 -1.24 -5.35
CA TYR A 20 -0.84 -1.19 -5.23
C TYR A 20 -1.36 -0.36 -4.04
N ASP A 21 -0.52 0.50 -3.47
CA ASP A 21 -0.93 1.44 -2.44
C ASP A 21 -1.34 2.77 -3.12
N HIS A 22 -2.58 2.76 -3.62
CA HIS A 22 -3.14 3.90 -4.33
C HIS A 22 -3.35 5.12 -3.42
N LEU A 23 -3.65 4.88 -2.15
CA LEU A 23 -3.93 5.94 -1.19
C LEU A 23 -2.64 6.64 -0.76
N GLY A 24 -1.62 5.87 -0.36
CA GLY A 24 -0.29 6.40 -0.05
C GLY A 24 0.32 7.10 -1.25
N GLY A 25 0.20 6.48 -2.44
CA GLY A 25 0.68 7.07 -3.69
C GLY A 25 0.04 8.42 -4.02
N ALA A 26 -1.29 8.51 -3.93
CA ALA A 26 -2.01 9.76 -4.16
C ALA A 26 -1.60 10.85 -3.17
N ALA A 27 -1.46 10.51 -1.88
CA ALA A 27 -1.01 11.45 -0.85
C ALA A 27 0.40 11.98 -1.13
N PHE A 28 1.37 11.10 -1.42
CA PHE A 28 2.75 11.55 -1.69
C PHE A 28 2.84 12.46 -2.93
N LEU A 29 2.04 12.21 -3.96
CA LEU A 29 2.00 13.07 -5.15
C LEU A 29 1.38 14.44 -4.86
N THR A 30 0.32 14.52 -4.04
CA THR A 30 -0.31 15.80 -3.70
C THR A 30 0.62 16.67 -2.85
N PHE A 31 1.31 16.08 -1.87
CA PHE A 31 2.32 16.78 -1.08
C PHE A 31 3.52 17.22 -1.93
N SER A 32 4.00 16.37 -2.83
CA SER A 32 5.09 16.70 -3.75
C SER A 32 4.76 17.92 -4.62
N SER A 33 3.54 17.98 -5.14
CA SER A 33 3.05 19.10 -5.94
C SER A 33 3.03 20.41 -5.14
N LEU A 34 2.56 20.37 -3.88
CA LEU A 34 2.54 21.54 -3.00
C LEU A 34 3.94 22.10 -2.73
N TRP A 35 4.88 21.25 -2.31
CA TRP A 35 6.25 21.69 -1.98
C TRP A 35 7.01 22.17 -3.23
N SER A 36 6.81 21.51 -4.36
CA SER A 36 7.44 21.92 -5.63
C SER A 36 6.90 23.26 -6.11
N SER A 37 5.59 23.48 -6.00
CA SER A 37 4.95 24.76 -6.32
C SER A 37 5.47 25.87 -5.42
N TYR A 38 5.45 25.67 -4.09
CA TYR A 38 5.96 26.65 -3.13
C TYR A 38 7.45 26.98 -3.32
N GLY A 39 8.28 25.96 -3.54
CA GLY A 39 9.71 26.12 -3.79
C GLY A 39 9.98 26.90 -5.08
N ALA A 40 9.23 26.62 -6.15
CA ALA A 40 9.34 27.34 -7.41
C ALA A 40 8.93 28.82 -7.26
N THR A 41 7.82 29.11 -6.59
CA THR A 41 7.37 30.49 -6.34
C THR A 41 8.44 31.31 -5.60
N ARG A 42 9.11 30.72 -4.60
CA ARG A 42 10.16 31.42 -3.83
C ARG A 42 11.41 31.69 -4.67
N ILE A 43 11.83 30.74 -5.51
CA ILE A 43 12.98 30.93 -6.42
C ILE A 43 12.68 32.02 -7.44
N ILE A 44 11.48 32.00 -8.04
CA ILE A 44 11.07 33.02 -9.02
C ILE A 44 11.03 34.41 -8.36
N SER A 45 10.46 34.49 -7.15
CA SER A 45 10.41 35.76 -6.39
C SER A 45 11.81 36.29 -6.02
N ALA A 46 12.78 35.41 -5.77
CA ALA A 46 14.15 35.79 -5.46
C ALA A 46 14.96 36.15 -6.72
N ALA A 47 14.68 35.51 -7.86
CA ALA A 47 15.37 35.72 -9.13
C ALA A 47 14.95 37.01 -9.84
N PHE A 48 13.71 37.49 -9.63
CA PHE A 48 13.17 38.70 -10.26
C PHE A 48 12.55 39.66 -9.23
N PRO A 49 13.36 40.39 -8.43
CA PRO A 49 12.85 41.30 -7.40
C PRO A 49 12.16 42.55 -7.97
N SER A 50 12.46 42.92 -9.22
CA SER A 50 12.07 44.19 -9.85
C SER A 50 10.65 44.23 -10.43
N LEU A 51 9.92 43.11 -10.47
CA LEU A 51 8.54 43.09 -10.97
C LEU A 51 7.50 43.57 -9.94
N GLN A 52 7.92 43.85 -8.69
CA GLN A 52 7.02 44.16 -7.57
C GLN A 52 7.11 45.60 -7.05
N ASN A 53 8.14 46.37 -7.42
CA ASN A 53 8.45 47.65 -6.79
C ASN A 53 8.43 48.86 -7.76
N THR A 54 7.40 48.97 -8.59
CA THR A 54 7.16 50.21 -9.36
C THR A 54 6.07 51.06 -8.69
N THR A 55 6.42 51.71 -7.58
CA THR A 55 5.69 52.89 -7.12
C THR A 55 6.09 54.08 -8.00
N LEU A 56 5.25 54.48 -8.96
CA LEU A 56 5.40 55.75 -9.67
C LEU A 56 4.59 56.85 -8.94
N PRO A 57 5.14 58.07 -8.81
CA PRO A 57 4.48 59.18 -8.13
C PRO A 57 3.35 59.77 -8.98
N SER A 58 2.41 60.38 -8.27
CA SER A 58 1.21 61.05 -8.76
C SER A 58 1.48 61.99 -9.95
N GLY A 59 0.88 61.70 -11.10
CA GLY A 59 0.92 62.55 -12.28
C GLY A 59 -0.19 62.17 -13.27
N ASN A 60 -1.02 63.14 -13.63
CA ASN A 60 -2.22 63.00 -14.46
C ASN A 60 -1.98 62.46 -15.87
N SER A 61 -3.08 61.98 -16.45
CA SER A 61 -3.43 61.86 -17.88
C SER A 61 -3.17 60.52 -18.61
N SER A 62 -4.32 59.90 -18.94
CA SER A 62 -4.65 59.17 -20.17
C SER A 62 -3.80 57.98 -20.65
N GLN A 63 -4.52 56.85 -20.75
CA GLN A 63 -4.35 55.70 -21.64
C GLN A 63 -3.64 54.42 -21.12
N LEU A 64 -4.39 53.31 -21.30
CA LEU A 64 -4.15 51.88 -21.03
C LEU A 64 -4.12 51.41 -19.56
N PRO A 65 -4.96 50.41 -19.19
CA PRO A 65 -4.64 49.56 -18.04
C PRO A 65 -4.75 48.07 -18.38
N GLY A 66 -3.65 47.49 -18.87
CA GLY A 66 -3.44 46.05 -19.03
C GLY A 66 -2.46 45.44 -18.01
N THR A 67 -1.99 46.20 -17.02
CA THR A 67 -0.79 45.81 -16.24
C THR A 67 -0.92 45.97 -14.71
N ALA A 68 -2.12 46.19 -14.17
CA ALA A 68 -2.32 46.34 -12.72
C ALA A 68 -2.93 45.10 -12.02
N GLN A 69 -3.24 44.00 -12.72
CA GLN A 69 -3.95 42.84 -12.13
C GLN A 69 -3.07 41.65 -11.73
N LEU A 70 -1.76 41.65 -12.00
CA LEU A 70 -0.94 40.44 -11.81
C LEU A 70 -0.54 40.20 -10.34
N SER A 71 -0.37 41.26 -9.54
CA SER A 71 0.15 41.15 -8.17
C SER A 71 -0.90 40.71 -7.14
N THR A 72 -2.14 41.20 -7.25
CA THR A 72 -3.28 40.75 -6.44
C THR A 72 -3.75 39.35 -6.83
N SER A 73 -3.63 38.99 -8.12
CA SER A 73 -3.93 37.66 -8.63
C SER A 73 -2.97 36.58 -8.08
N GLN A 74 -1.68 36.89 -7.93
CA GLN A 74 -0.71 35.92 -7.40
C GLN A 74 -0.94 35.59 -5.91
N SER A 75 -1.20 36.59 -5.06
CA SER A 75 -1.50 36.37 -3.63
C SER A 75 -2.86 35.65 -3.43
N ALA A 76 -3.88 36.05 -4.20
CA ALA A 76 -5.18 35.40 -4.18
C ALA A 76 -5.10 33.94 -4.69
N GLY A 77 -4.33 33.69 -5.76
CA GLY A 77 -4.12 32.34 -6.30
C GLY A 77 -3.39 31.42 -5.34
N PHE A 78 -2.40 31.95 -4.61
CA PHE A 78 -1.66 31.21 -3.59
C PHE A 78 -2.53 30.84 -2.38
N THR A 79 -3.34 31.79 -1.91
CA THR A 79 -4.30 31.57 -0.83
C THR A 79 -5.37 30.56 -1.25
N ALA A 80 -5.94 30.71 -2.45
CA ALA A 80 -6.92 29.77 -3.00
C ALA A 80 -6.36 28.35 -3.15
N GLY A 81 -5.10 28.22 -3.59
CA GLY A 81 -4.40 26.93 -3.67
C GLY A 81 -4.20 26.29 -2.29
N SER A 82 -3.86 27.09 -1.28
CA SER A 82 -3.69 26.62 0.11
C SER A 82 -5.02 26.15 0.72
N VAL A 83 -6.13 26.86 0.44
CA VAL A 83 -7.48 26.46 0.87
C VAL A 83 -7.92 25.16 0.19
N ALA A 84 -7.71 25.03 -1.13
CA ALA A 84 -8.04 23.80 -1.86
C ALA A 84 -7.24 22.59 -1.33
N PHE A 85 -5.97 22.82 -0.98
CA PHE A 85 -5.12 21.80 -0.38
C PHE A 85 -5.61 21.35 1.00
N LEU A 86 -6.07 22.29 1.84
CA LEU A 86 -6.67 21.97 3.13
C LEU A 86 -7.92 21.11 2.99
N VAL A 87 -8.80 21.43 2.04
CA VAL A 87 -10.00 20.63 1.76
C VAL A 87 -9.64 19.21 1.32
N LEU A 88 -8.65 19.07 0.45
CA LEU A 88 -8.17 17.76 0.00
C LEU A 88 -7.54 16.96 1.15
N ASN A 89 -6.76 17.61 2.01
CA ASN A 89 -6.10 16.95 3.11
C ASN A 89 -7.08 16.56 4.23
N ALA A 90 -8.13 17.36 4.47
CA ALA A 90 -9.22 17.00 5.38
C ALA A 90 -9.95 15.72 4.91
N PHE A 91 -10.16 15.58 3.60
CA PHE A 91 -10.69 14.33 3.03
C PHE A 91 -9.72 13.15 3.26
N LEU A 92 -8.41 13.36 3.12
CA LEU A 92 -7.41 12.34 3.42
C LEU A 92 -7.37 11.96 4.90
N VAL A 93 -7.63 12.89 5.83
CA VAL A 93 -7.73 12.61 7.27
C VAL A 93 -8.93 11.70 7.58
N ILE A 94 -10.08 11.99 6.98
CA ILE A 94 -11.27 11.13 7.10
C ILE A 94 -10.97 9.73 6.58
N LEU A 95 -10.31 9.63 5.42
CA LEU A 95 -9.97 8.34 4.84
C LEU A 95 -8.90 7.61 5.67
N ALA A 96 -7.86 8.30 6.14
CA ALA A 96 -6.80 7.76 6.98
C ALA A 96 -7.30 7.21 8.33
N SER A 97 -8.36 7.81 8.89
CA SER A 97 -9.00 7.35 10.14
C SER A 97 -9.52 5.91 10.08
N SER A 98 -9.78 5.40 8.87
CA SER A 98 -10.27 4.05 8.61
C SER A 98 -9.16 3.01 8.43
N PHE A 99 -7.89 3.43 8.30
CA PHE A 99 -6.76 2.53 8.01
C PHE A 99 -5.87 2.28 9.23
N ASN A 100 -5.14 3.30 9.71
CA ASN A 100 -4.13 3.14 10.75
C ASN A 100 -4.02 4.42 11.58
N VAL A 101 -3.79 4.28 12.90
CA VAL A 101 -3.66 5.43 13.81
C VAL A 101 -2.45 6.27 13.50
N VAL A 102 -1.32 5.66 13.13
CA VAL A 102 -0.12 6.46 12.75
C VAL A 102 -0.34 7.22 11.45
N LEU A 103 -1.04 6.64 10.47
CA LEU A 103 -1.39 7.35 9.23
C LEU A 103 -2.31 8.54 9.54
N LEU A 104 -3.30 8.35 10.41
CA LEU A 104 -4.19 9.40 10.91
C LEU A 104 -3.40 10.52 11.62
N CYS A 105 -2.48 10.18 12.53
CA CYS A 105 -1.64 11.15 13.22
C CYS A 105 -0.76 11.95 12.25
N VAL A 106 -0.19 11.30 11.24
CA VAL A 106 0.63 11.98 10.20
C VAL A 106 -0.24 12.91 9.35
N THR A 107 -1.43 12.49 8.91
CA THR A 107 -2.33 13.33 8.10
C THR A 107 -2.91 14.50 8.90
N LEU A 108 -3.21 14.31 10.20
CA LEU A 108 -3.65 15.38 11.10
C LEU A 108 -2.55 16.41 11.35
N ALA A 109 -1.31 15.95 11.58
CA ALA A 109 -0.18 16.84 11.73
C ALA A 109 0.10 17.64 10.45
N MET A 110 -0.13 17.03 9.27
CA MET A 110 -0.08 17.72 7.98
C MET A 110 -1.20 18.75 7.82
N GLU A 111 -2.42 18.47 8.29
CA GLU A 111 -3.54 19.42 8.25
C GLU A 111 -3.23 20.64 9.14
N LEU A 112 -2.67 20.41 10.32
CA LEU A 112 -2.18 21.47 11.20
C LEU A 112 -1.08 22.31 10.52
N LEU A 113 -0.16 21.67 9.78
CA LEU A 113 0.87 22.36 9.01
C LEU A 113 0.28 23.23 7.91
N GLY A 114 -0.73 22.73 7.19
CA GLY A 114 -1.46 23.47 6.16
C GLY A 114 -2.21 24.68 6.71
N ILE A 115 -2.78 24.56 7.92
CA ILE A 115 -3.45 25.67 8.61
C ILE A 115 -2.43 26.74 9.02
N CYS A 116 -1.27 26.32 9.55
CA CYS A 116 -0.18 27.25 9.88
C CYS A 116 0.33 27.99 8.63
N PHE A 117 0.44 27.28 7.50
CA PHE A 117 0.85 27.86 6.23
C PHE A 117 -0.17 28.88 5.69
N LEU A 118 -1.46 28.55 5.77
CA LEU A 118 -2.53 29.50 5.41
C LEU A 118 -2.51 30.73 6.32
N LEU A 119 -2.28 30.57 7.62
CA LEU A 119 -2.20 31.70 8.55
C LEU A 119 -0.95 32.55 8.32
N PHE A 120 0.17 31.95 7.91
CA PHE A 120 1.36 32.67 7.46
C PHE A 120 1.07 33.51 6.21
N THR A 121 0.27 33.00 5.26
CA THR A 121 -0.14 33.78 4.06
C THR A 121 -1.05 34.97 4.37
N LEU A 122 -1.74 34.92 5.51
CA LEU A 122 -2.62 35.98 5.97
C LEU A 122 -1.91 36.98 6.90
N GLU A 123 -0.58 36.93 7.00
CA GLU A 123 0.28 37.78 7.85
C GLU A 123 -0.10 37.80 9.36
N ASN A 124 -0.90 36.84 9.81
CA ASN A 124 -1.57 36.88 11.12
C ASN A 124 -0.95 35.94 12.16
N LEU A 125 0.20 35.31 11.89
CA LEU A 125 0.74 34.26 12.76
C LEU A 125 2.04 34.68 13.48
N PRO A 126 2.15 34.44 14.81
CA PRO A 126 3.39 34.68 15.54
C PRO A 126 4.46 33.63 15.15
N TRP A 127 5.62 34.11 14.69
CA TRP A 127 6.82 33.32 14.32
C TRP A 127 7.21 32.13 15.22
N PRO A 128 6.99 32.15 16.56
CA PRO A 128 7.31 31.00 17.42
C PRO A 128 6.46 29.76 17.13
N LEU A 129 5.21 29.94 16.71
CA LEU A 129 4.24 28.85 16.59
C LEU A 129 4.54 27.96 15.38
N GLU A 130 4.92 28.55 14.25
CA GLU A 130 5.31 27.84 13.04
C GLU A 130 6.51 26.90 13.28
N THR A 131 7.52 27.40 13.99
CA THR A 131 8.75 26.64 14.30
C THR A 131 8.45 25.45 15.22
N VAL A 132 7.59 25.64 16.23
CA VAL A 132 7.20 24.57 17.17
C VAL A 132 6.41 23.47 16.45
N VAL A 133 5.46 23.84 15.59
CA VAL A 133 4.63 22.87 14.85
C VAL A 133 5.50 22.05 13.87
N LEU A 134 6.45 22.69 13.18
CA LEU A 134 7.40 21.99 12.29
C LEU A 134 8.29 20.99 13.04
N SER A 135 8.73 21.34 14.26
CA SER A 135 9.53 20.45 15.11
C SER A 135 8.74 19.20 15.54
N ILE A 136 7.48 19.38 15.94
CA ILE A 136 6.60 18.26 16.30
C ILE A 136 6.35 17.36 15.09
N PHE A 137 6.05 17.96 13.94
CA PHE A 137 5.83 17.24 12.68
C PHE A 137 7.05 16.41 12.25
N SER A 138 8.26 16.99 12.32
CA SER A 138 9.52 16.30 12.02
C SER A 138 9.73 15.08 12.92
N THR A 139 9.43 15.22 14.22
CA THR A 139 9.56 14.14 15.19
C THR A 139 8.60 12.98 14.90
N ILE A 140 7.35 13.29 14.55
CA ILE A 140 6.33 12.30 14.18
C ILE A 140 6.73 11.57 12.88
N CYS A 141 7.19 12.30 11.86
CA CYS A 141 7.64 11.70 10.60
C CYS A 141 8.88 10.84 10.78
N PHE A 142 9.85 11.29 11.58
CA PHE A 142 11.04 10.52 11.88
C PHE A 142 10.70 9.23 12.63
N TYR A 143 9.77 9.29 13.60
CA TYR A 143 9.25 8.12 14.27
C TYR A 143 8.56 7.15 13.28
N GLY A 144 7.66 7.65 12.43
CA GLY A 144 6.95 6.84 11.44
C GLY A 144 7.89 6.16 10.44
N ALA A 145 8.89 6.89 9.93
CA ALA A 145 9.89 6.35 9.02
C ALA A 145 10.77 5.29 9.69
N THR A 146 11.22 5.55 10.92
CA THR A 146 12.05 4.61 11.70
C THR A 146 11.25 3.37 12.08
N ALA A 147 9.98 3.52 12.46
CA ALA A 147 9.08 2.41 12.75
C ALA A 147 8.79 1.55 11.52
N SER A 148 8.51 2.17 10.38
CA SER A 148 8.32 1.46 9.11
C SER A 148 9.59 0.70 8.69
N LEU A 149 10.76 1.34 8.82
CA LEU A 149 12.04 0.73 8.48
C LEU A 149 12.36 -0.43 9.42
N ALA A 150 12.17 -0.28 10.74
CA ALA A 150 12.40 -1.33 11.72
C ALA A 150 11.46 -2.53 11.50
N ASN A 151 10.17 -2.28 11.25
CA ASN A 151 9.22 -3.35 10.96
C ASN A 151 9.57 -4.07 9.64
N CYS A 152 10.07 -3.35 8.63
CA CYS A 152 10.59 -3.94 7.39
C CYS A 152 11.87 -4.77 7.59
N MET A 153 12.81 -4.29 8.41
CA MET A 153 14.09 -4.97 8.63
C MET A 153 13.97 -6.20 9.53
N PHE A 154 13.09 -6.16 10.53
CA PHE A 154 12.99 -7.22 11.55
C PHE A 154 11.80 -8.16 11.37
N GLY A 155 10.90 -7.89 10.41
CA GLY A 155 9.78 -8.77 10.07
C GLY A 155 8.78 -8.98 11.22
N LYS A 156 8.81 -8.11 12.23
CA LYS A 156 7.96 -8.10 13.42
C LYS A 156 7.49 -6.68 13.67
N ASP A 157 6.27 -6.52 14.18
CA ASP A 157 5.73 -5.23 14.63
C ASP A 157 6.42 -4.83 15.95
N LEU A 158 7.69 -4.41 15.87
CA LEU A 158 8.50 -3.98 17.01
C LEU A 158 8.04 -2.62 17.53
N LEU A 159 7.48 -1.78 16.65
CA LEU A 159 6.93 -0.48 17.00
C LEU A 159 5.44 -0.45 16.71
N LEU A 160 4.67 -0.17 17.77
CA LEU A 160 3.21 -0.18 17.81
C LEU A 160 2.66 0.86 16.80
N MET A 161 2.16 0.41 15.65
CA MET A 161 1.51 1.26 14.65
C MET A 161 0.04 1.56 14.95
N GLY A 162 -0.49 0.97 16.03
CA GLY A 162 -1.84 1.21 16.55
C GLY A 162 -2.95 0.64 15.64
N PRO A 163 -3.96 -0.05 16.21
CA PRO A 163 -5.12 -0.51 15.44
C PRO A 163 -5.94 0.68 14.92
N PRO A 164 -6.71 0.55 13.81
CA PRO A 164 -7.57 1.62 13.30
C PRO A 164 -8.56 2.14 14.34
N LEU A 165 -8.76 3.47 14.37
CA LEU A 165 -9.53 4.18 15.40
C LEU A 165 -11.05 3.94 15.27
N PHE A 166 -11.54 3.70 14.04
CA PHE A 166 -12.92 3.29 13.77
C PHE A 166 -12.95 1.86 13.22
N THR A 167 -13.02 0.89 14.13
CA THR A 167 -13.55 -0.43 13.75
C THR A 167 -15.04 -0.28 13.52
N ALA A 168 -15.46 -0.07 12.27
CA ALA A 168 -16.85 -0.26 11.91
C ALA A 168 -17.22 -1.71 12.24
N ARG A 169 -18.01 -1.89 13.30
CA ARG A 169 -18.60 -3.17 13.67
C ARG A 169 -19.58 -3.53 12.55
N SER A 170 -19.09 -4.15 11.49
CA SER A 170 -19.92 -4.65 10.41
C SER A 170 -20.81 -5.74 11.00
N SER A 171 -22.08 -5.39 11.20
CA SER A 171 -23.14 -6.34 11.52
C SER A 171 -23.33 -7.26 10.32
N ARG A 172 -22.60 -8.37 10.28
CA ARG A 172 -22.75 -9.40 9.27
C ARG A 172 -23.86 -10.33 9.73
N LYS A 173 -25.01 -10.17 9.08
CA LYS A 173 -26.23 -10.99 9.20
C LYS A 173 -25.89 -12.47 9.06
N ASP A 174 -26.38 -13.28 10.01
CA ASP A 174 -26.22 -14.73 10.07
C ASP A 174 -26.83 -15.42 8.84
N THR A 175 -25.96 -15.95 7.98
CA THR A 175 -26.24 -17.07 7.08
C THR A 175 -25.03 -18.00 7.14
N PRO A 176 -25.21 -19.34 7.16
CA PRO A 176 -24.10 -20.28 7.24
C PRO A 176 -23.36 -20.32 5.90
N GLU A 177 -22.45 -19.36 5.70
CA GLU A 177 -21.48 -19.38 4.60
C GLU A 177 -20.36 -20.38 4.91
N PRO A 178 -19.83 -21.09 3.88
CA PRO A 178 -18.63 -21.89 4.02
C PRO A 178 -17.48 -20.99 4.53
N PRO A 179 -16.53 -21.54 5.31
CA PRO A 179 -15.53 -20.74 6.01
C PRO A 179 -14.77 -19.84 5.02
N PRO A 180 -14.58 -18.55 5.35
CA PRO A 180 -13.90 -17.60 4.49
C PRO A 180 -12.50 -18.10 4.17
N CYS A 181 -12.11 -17.99 2.90
CA CYS A 181 -10.78 -18.38 2.43
C CYS A 181 -9.73 -17.54 3.16
N VAL A 182 -9.02 -18.16 4.10
CA VAL A 182 -7.97 -17.50 4.87
C VAL A 182 -6.77 -17.31 3.93
N CYS A 183 -6.41 -16.05 3.65
CA CYS A 183 -5.23 -15.67 2.87
C CYS A 183 -4.16 -15.10 3.81
N PRO A 184 -3.34 -15.93 4.48
CA PRO A 184 -2.29 -15.45 5.38
C PRO A 184 -1.08 -14.93 4.59
N ARG A 185 -0.48 -13.83 5.08
CA ARG A 185 0.71 -13.17 4.51
C ARG A 185 1.96 -14.05 4.70
N SER A 186 2.70 -14.30 3.62
CA SER A 186 3.80 -15.29 3.59
C SER A 186 5.20 -14.66 3.70
N GLN A 187 5.58 -14.10 4.84
CA GLN A 187 6.99 -13.78 5.10
C GLN A 187 7.31 -14.13 6.56
N CYS A 188 7.87 -15.33 6.77
CA CYS A 188 8.45 -15.86 8.01
C CYS A 188 7.49 -16.49 9.08
N THR A 189 7.27 -17.81 8.93
CA THR A 189 7.29 -18.82 10.02
C THR A 189 6.40 -18.68 11.27
N SER A 190 5.15 -18.24 11.08
CA SER A 190 3.98 -18.66 11.87
C SER A 190 2.80 -19.01 10.95
N GLY A 191 2.65 -18.23 9.87
CA GLY A 191 1.65 -18.45 8.83
C GLY A 191 1.75 -19.80 8.11
N LEU A 192 2.96 -20.31 7.84
CA LEU A 192 3.10 -21.65 7.23
C LEU A 192 2.60 -22.77 8.14
N ARG A 193 2.86 -22.68 9.46
CA ARG A 193 2.30 -23.63 10.43
C ARG A 193 0.79 -23.50 10.52
N ALA A 194 0.28 -22.27 10.57
CA ALA A 194 -1.16 -22.02 10.56
C ALA A 194 -1.82 -22.57 9.28
N ILE A 195 -1.23 -22.38 8.10
CA ILE A 195 -1.73 -22.97 6.84
C ILE A 195 -1.69 -24.50 6.93
N ALA A 196 -0.60 -25.09 7.42
CA ALA A 196 -0.49 -26.53 7.56
C ALA A 196 -1.56 -27.09 8.52
N GLU A 197 -1.79 -26.42 9.64
CA GLU A 197 -2.85 -26.75 10.61
C GLU A 197 -4.24 -26.62 9.97
N LEU A 198 -4.51 -25.55 9.23
CA LEU A 198 -5.78 -25.35 8.51
C LEU A 198 -6.00 -26.42 7.44
N LEU A 199 -4.98 -26.75 6.65
CA LEU A 199 -5.04 -27.83 5.65
C LEU A 199 -5.26 -29.19 6.33
N ASN A 200 -4.63 -29.42 7.48
CA ASN A 200 -4.84 -30.63 8.31
C ASN A 200 -6.23 -30.65 8.96
N ALA A 201 -6.86 -29.50 9.18
CA ALA A 201 -8.25 -29.40 9.63
C ALA A 201 -9.28 -29.52 8.49
N GLY A 202 -8.85 -29.72 7.24
CA GLY A 202 -9.74 -29.83 6.08
C GLY A 202 -10.25 -28.49 5.54
N ALA A 203 -9.57 -27.39 5.85
CA ALA A 203 -9.82 -26.10 5.22
C ALA A 203 -9.17 -26.03 3.83
N VAL A 204 -9.62 -25.05 3.03
CA VAL A 204 -9.05 -24.72 1.73
C VAL A 204 -8.28 -23.40 1.88
N CYS A 205 -7.04 -23.36 1.42
CA CYS A 205 -6.15 -22.20 1.59
C CYS A 205 -5.59 -21.73 0.25
N GLY A 206 -5.40 -20.42 0.10
CA GLY A 206 -4.63 -19.85 -1.01
C GLY A 206 -3.14 -19.90 -0.69
N VAL A 207 -2.36 -20.60 -1.51
CA VAL A 207 -0.90 -20.75 -1.36
C VAL A 207 -0.21 -19.98 -2.50
N PRO A 208 0.75 -19.10 -2.19
CA PRO A 208 1.52 -18.43 -3.23
C PRO A 208 2.40 -19.44 -3.97
N THR A 209 2.36 -19.44 -5.29
CA THR A 209 3.35 -20.13 -6.14
C THR A 209 4.16 -19.11 -6.93
N ASP A 210 5.14 -19.59 -7.69
CA ASP A 210 6.01 -18.77 -8.55
C ASP A 210 5.23 -17.94 -9.59
N THR A 211 4.11 -18.46 -10.07
CA THR A 211 3.35 -17.92 -11.20
C THR A 211 2.02 -17.31 -10.78
N VAL A 212 1.25 -18.02 -9.96
CA VAL A 212 -0.08 -17.57 -9.51
C VAL A 212 -0.39 -18.06 -8.10
N TYR A 213 -1.41 -17.49 -7.45
CA TYR A 213 -1.93 -18.11 -6.23
C TYR A 213 -2.65 -19.41 -6.57
N ALA A 214 -2.26 -20.49 -5.90
CA ALA A 214 -2.89 -21.79 -6.02
C ALA A 214 -3.88 -21.99 -4.88
N LEU A 215 -5.11 -22.37 -5.20
CA LEU A 215 -6.06 -22.87 -4.21
C LEU A 215 -5.67 -24.33 -3.85
N ALA A 216 -5.27 -24.54 -2.61
CA ALA A 216 -4.78 -25.81 -2.09
C ALA A 216 -5.72 -26.39 -1.02
N ALA A 217 -5.83 -27.71 -1.02
CA ALA A 217 -6.53 -28.50 -0.02
C ALA A 217 -5.72 -29.76 0.26
N SER A 218 -5.85 -30.31 1.47
CA SER A 218 -5.18 -31.56 1.82
C SER A 218 -5.84 -32.77 1.14
N CYS A 219 -5.03 -33.64 0.53
CA CYS A 219 -5.50 -34.89 -0.08
C CYS A 219 -6.18 -35.84 0.93
N LYS A 220 -5.91 -35.68 2.23
CA LYS A 220 -6.49 -36.46 3.32
C LYS A 220 -7.98 -36.19 3.55
N HIS A 221 -8.47 -35.05 3.04
CA HIS A 221 -9.83 -34.59 3.29
C HIS A 221 -10.61 -34.47 1.98
N PRO A 222 -11.35 -35.53 1.55
CA PRO A 222 -12.15 -35.49 0.33
C PRO A 222 -13.14 -34.32 0.28
N GLN A 223 -13.70 -33.94 1.42
CA GLN A 223 -14.61 -32.79 1.53
C GLN A 223 -13.92 -31.45 1.18
N ALA A 224 -12.62 -31.30 1.49
CA ALA A 224 -11.87 -30.09 1.15
C ALA A 224 -11.57 -30.03 -0.36
N ILE A 225 -11.32 -31.17 -0.99
CA ILE A 225 -11.16 -31.28 -2.45
C ILE A 225 -12.46 -30.90 -3.16
N GLU A 226 -13.61 -31.38 -2.67
CA GLU A 226 -14.91 -31.01 -3.23
C GLU A 226 -15.17 -29.49 -3.12
N LYS A 227 -14.80 -28.87 -1.99
CA LYS A 227 -14.84 -27.41 -1.85
C LYS A 227 -13.98 -26.71 -2.91
N VAL A 228 -12.77 -27.22 -3.21
CA VAL A 228 -11.91 -26.65 -4.29
C VAL A 228 -12.62 -26.72 -5.64
N TYR A 229 -13.27 -27.84 -5.98
CA TYR A 229 -14.04 -27.97 -7.22
C TYR A 229 -15.19 -26.97 -7.29
N ARG A 230 -15.94 -26.82 -6.18
CA ARG A 230 -17.06 -25.86 -6.08
C ARG A 230 -16.57 -24.40 -6.19
N ILE A 231 -15.49 -24.04 -5.50
CA ILE A 231 -14.93 -22.68 -5.52
C ILE A 231 -14.42 -22.30 -6.91
N LYS A 232 -13.77 -23.24 -7.60
CA LYS A 232 -13.25 -23.02 -8.96
C LYS A 232 -14.30 -23.18 -10.06
N ASP A 233 -15.54 -23.51 -9.69
CA ASP A 233 -16.62 -23.90 -10.61
C ASP A 233 -16.12 -24.88 -11.70
N ARG A 234 -15.36 -25.89 -11.25
CA ARG A 234 -14.64 -26.81 -12.14
C ARG A 234 -15.45 -28.10 -12.33
N PRO A 235 -15.62 -28.60 -13.56
CA PRO A 235 -16.20 -29.92 -13.79
C PRO A 235 -15.39 -31.00 -13.07
N GLN A 236 -16.06 -31.94 -12.41
CA GLN A 236 -15.41 -33.02 -11.63
C GLN A 236 -14.56 -33.95 -12.50
N GLU A 237 -14.82 -34.00 -13.80
CA GLU A 237 -14.05 -34.76 -14.80
C GLU A 237 -12.63 -34.23 -14.99
N LYS A 238 -12.39 -32.94 -14.70
CA LYS A 238 -11.07 -32.32 -14.90
C LYS A 238 -10.16 -32.56 -13.69
N PRO A 239 -8.98 -33.18 -13.87
CA PRO A 239 -8.08 -33.48 -12.75
C PRO A 239 -7.45 -32.22 -12.15
N ILE A 240 -7.25 -32.22 -10.84
CA ILE A 240 -6.50 -31.19 -10.11
C ILE A 240 -5.05 -31.65 -9.93
N CYS A 241 -4.10 -30.72 -10.00
CA CYS A 241 -2.70 -31.00 -9.78
C CYS A 241 -2.44 -31.35 -8.30
N ILE A 242 -1.57 -32.32 -8.06
CA ILE A 242 -1.15 -32.72 -6.72
C ILE A 242 0.30 -32.26 -6.52
N PHE A 243 0.54 -31.57 -5.42
CA PHE A 243 1.88 -31.16 -5.02
C PHE A 243 2.42 -32.17 -4.01
N ILE A 244 3.54 -32.79 -4.35
CA ILE A 244 4.32 -33.62 -3.43
C ILE A 244 5.51 -32.82 -2.91
N SER A 245 5.98 -33.15 -1.71
CA SER A 245 7.14 -32.49 -1.10
C SER A 245 8.47 -33.17 -1.43
N ASN A 246 8.43 -34.49 -1.66
CA ASN A 246 9.59 -35.30 -2.00
C ASN A 246 9.19 -36.46 -2.93
N LEU A 247 10.16 -37.03 -3.64
CA LEU A 247 9.93 -38.22 -4.47
C LEU A 247 9.66 -39.47 -3.62
N ASP A 248 10.08 -39.51 -2.36
CA ASP A 248 9.84 -40.67 -1.50
C ASP A 248 8.35 -40.88 -1.18
N GLN A 249 7.56 -39.81 -1.08
CA GLN A 249 6.08 -39.90 -1.01
C GLN A 249 5.52 -40.61 -2.23
N LEU A 250 6.05 -40.30 -3.42
CA LEU A 250 5.61 -40.92 -4.66
C LEU A 250 6.07 -42.38 -4.74
N ARG A 251 7.31 -42.69 -4.30
CA ARG A 251 7.82 -44.07 -4.21
C ARG A 251 6.97 -44.94 -3.28
N ALA A 252 6.56 -44.40 -2.13
CA ALA A 252 5.69 -45.10 -1.17
C ALA A 252 4.30 -45.41 -1.75
N ALA A 253 3.74 -44.49 -2.55
CA ALA A 253 2.47 -44.71 -3.22
C ALA A 253 2.55 -45.74 -4.37
N ALA A 254 3.74 -45.91 -4.96
CA ALA A 254 4.03 -46.82 -6.07
C ALA A 254 3.07 -46.69 -7.28
N PRO A 255 2.99 -45.50 -7.91
CA PRO A 255 2.23 -45.30 -9.15
C PRO A 255 2.80 -46.10 -10.32
N PRO A 256 1.99 -46.37 -11.37
CA PRO A 256 2.42 -47.04 -12.59
C PRO A 256 3.25 -46.09 -13.47
N ILE A 257 4.49 -45.83 -13.06
CA ILE A 257 5.44 -44.93 -13.72
C ILE A 257 6.50 -45.75 -14.47
N SER A 258 6.85 -45.35 -15.69
CA SER A 258 7.91 -46.00 -16.46
C SER A 258 9.30 -45.72 -15.85
N PRO A 259 10.28 -46.63 -16.00
CA PRO A 259 11.64 -46.41 -15.50
C PRO A 259 12.28 -45.12 -16.02
N LEU A 260 12.03 -44.79 -17.30
CA LEU A 260 12.50 -43.55 -17.92
C LEU A 260 11.95 -42.30 -17.23
N LEU A 261 10.66 -42.31 -16.85
CA LEU A 261 10.06 -41.18 -16.16
C LEU A 261 10.58 -41.06 -14.72
N TRP A 262 10.90 -42.17 -14.05
CA TRP A 262 11.56 -42.15 -12.75
C TRP A 262 12.94 -41.49 -12.82
N GLU A 263 13.78 -41.90 -13.77
CA GLU A 263 15.11 -41.33 -13.97
C GLU A 263 15.03 -39.82 -14.32
N PHE A 264 14.05 -39.42 -15.15
CA PHE A 264 13.81 -38.02 -15.43
C PHE A 264 13.43 -37.22 -14.18
N MET A 265 12.50 -37.73 -13.35
CA MET A 265 12.08 -37.04 -12.13
C MET A 265 13.22 -36.93 -11.12
N GLU A 266 14.05 -37.97 -10.96
CA GLU A 266 15.19 -37.94 -10.03
C GLU A 266 16.25 -36.89 -10.39
N ASN A 267 16.41 -36.60 -11.68
CA ASN A 267 17.37 -35.59 -12.15
C ASN A 267 16.82 -34.15 -12.11
N VAL A 268 15.50 -33.97 -12.21
CA VAL A 268 14.88 -32.65 -12.40
C VAL A 268 14.09 -32.16 -11.17
N TYR A 269 13.70 -33.05 -10.27
CA TYR A 269 12.95 -32.70 -9.06
C TYR A 269 13.91 -32.42 -7.88
N PRO A 270 13.72 -31.32 -7.11
CA PRO A 270 12.66 -30.31 -7.21
C PRO A 270 12.89 -29.32 -8.36
N GLY A 271 11.84 -29.08 -9.18
CA GLY A 271 11.89 -28.19 -10.34
C GLY A 271 10.51 -27.88 -10.90
N GLY A 272 10.44 -26.99 -11.89
CA GLY A 272 9.21 -26.54 -12.55
C GLY A 272 8.60 -27.56 -13.52
N ILE A 273 8.50 -28.82 -13.11
CA ILE A 273 7.96 -29.92 -13.91
C ILE A 273 6.57 -30.34 -13.41
N GLY A 274 5.71 -30.68 -14.35
CA GLY A 274 4.42 -31.31 -14.09
C GLY A 274 4.31 -32.62 -14.86
N CYS A 275 4.09 -33.73 -14.17
CA CYS A 275 3.95 -35.06 -14.78
C CYS A 275 2.48 -35.48 -14.79
N ILE A 276 2.01 -36.00 -15.92
CA ILE A 276 0.68 -36.58 -16.04
C ILE A 276 0.82 -38.09 -15.86
N ILE A 277 0.19 -38.62 -14.81
CA ILE A 277 0.21 -40.04 -14.47
C ILE A 277 -1.22 -40.57 -14.48
N GLN A 278 -1.40 -41.81 -14.94
CA GLN A 278 -2.71 -42.44 -14.96
C GLN A 278 -3.24 -42.62 -13.53
N LYS A 279 -4.50 -42.20 -13.32
CA LYS A 279 -5.18 -42.40 -12.03
C LYS A 279 -5.26 -43.90 -11.70
N GLY A 280 -5.11 -44.25 -10.43
CA GLY A 280 -5.23 -45.62 -9.96
C GLY A 280 -5.34 -45.70 -8.44
N GLU A 281 -5.40 -46.93 -7.92
CA GLU A 281 -5.53 -47.19 -6.48
C GLU A 281 -4.34 -46.68 -5.65
N TRP A 282 -3.18 -46.49 -6.28
CA TRP A 282 -1.99 -45.88 -5.68
C TRP A 282 -2.28 -44.49 -5.10
N LEU A 283 -3.25 -43.76 -5.65
CA LEU A 283 -3.63 -42.43 -5.18
C LEU A 283 -4.15 -42.45 -3.74
N LYS A 284 -4.83 -43.53 -3.33
CA LYS A 284 -5.35 -43.69 -1.96
C LYS A 284 -4.24 -43.88 -0.92
N LYS A 285 -3.02 -44.24 -1.36
CA LYS A 285 -1.83 -44.38 -0.51
C LYS A 285 -1.08 -43.06 -0.36
N LEU A 286 -1.45 -42.04 -1.12
CA LEU A 286 -0.79 -40.74 -1.14
C LEU A 286 -1.48 -39.82 -0.11
N GLY A 287 -1.16 -40.03 1.17
CA GLY A 287 -1.71 -39.29 2.32
C GLY A 287 -2.63 -40.14 3.19
#